data_AF-A0A2D9Y2A4-F1
#
_entry.id   AF-A0A2D9Y2A4-F1
#
_cell.length_a   1.000
_cell.length_b   1.000
_cell.length_c   1.000
_cell.angle_alpha   90.00
_cell.angle_beta   90.00
_cell.angle_gamma   90.00
#
_symmetry.space_group_name_H-M   'P 1'
#
loop_
_entity.id
_entity.type
_entity.pdbx_description
1 polymer ?
#
loop_
_entity_poly.entity_id
_entity_poly.type
_entity_poly.pdbx_seq_one_letter_code
_entity_poly.pdbx_strand_id
1 'polypeptide(L)'
;LDKVELQKSEFFLQEANQRIETSFSCIKCLKENQFQIIPFRTGFSFSSLYENKHLSEYVITKKEIADRASKLYDHLGKYLVDSLPTLYYVHSCTECKEKYLTVFSFGEKGMDKWKCTISGIWRFQNLKNDSNQNPRKP
;
A
#
# COMPACT_ATOMS: atom_id res chain seq x y z
N LEU A 1 -4.29 -0.10 14.22
CA LEU A 1 -3.68 -0.77 13.05
C LEU A 1 -2.61 -1.72 13.57
N ASP A 2 -2.91 -3.01 13.47
CA ASP A 2 -1.99 -4.09 13.82
C ASP A 2 -1.22 -4.46 12.56
N LYS A 3 0.11 -4.36 12.62
CA LYS A 3 0.98 -4.67 11.48
C LYS A 3 1.11 -6.18 11.36
N VAL A 4 1.09 -6.68 10.14
CA VAL A 4 1.30 -8.09 9.81
C VAL A 4 2.71 -8.28 9.29
N GLU A 5 3.29 -9.43 9.60
CA GLU A 5 4.58 -9.83 9.05
C GLU A 5 4.47 -10.12 7.54
N LEU A 6 5.44 -9.59 6.80
CA LEU A 6 5.60 -9.76 5.36
C LEU A 6 6.78 -10.68 5.11
N GLN A 7 6.64 -11.64 4.19
CA GLN A 7 7.77 -12.47 3.78
C GLN A 7 8.82 -11.68 2.98
N LYS A 8 8.37 -10.75 2.14
CA LYS A 8 9.23 -9.90 1.30
C LYS A 8 8.58 -8.54 1.07
N SER A 9 9.38 -7.48 1.25
CA SER A 9 8.92 -6.09 1.14
C SER A 9 9.50 -5.35 -0.08
N GLU A 10 10.64 -5.76 -0.62
CA GLU A 10 11.28 -5.07 -1.74
C GLU A 10 11.33 -5.92 -3.01
N PHE A 11 10.99 -5.30 -4.14
CA PHE A 11 10.96 -5.93 -5.46
C PHE A 11 11.60 -5.01 -6.49
N PHE A 12 12.49 -5.58 -7.30
CA PHE A 12 13.12 -4.90 -8.42
C PHE A 12 12.64 -5.55 -9.70
N LEU A 13 12.23 -4.73 -10.66
CA LEU A 13 11.62 -5.14 -11.91
C LEU A 13 12.42 -4.52 -13.05
N GLN A 14 12.61 -5.29 -14.12
CA GLN A 14 13.25 -4.82 -15.33
C GLN A 14 12.29 -4.00 -16.18
N GLU A 15 10.99 -4.27 -16.06
CA GLU A 15 9.95 -3.60 -16.82
C GLU A 15 8.80 -3.19 -15.89
N ALA A 16 8.18 -2.05 -16.20
CA ALA A 16 7.10 -1.49 -15.40
C ALA A 16 5.83 -2.34 -15.39
N ASN A 17 5.68 -3.29 -16.31
CA ASN A 17 4.48 -4.13 -16.48
C ASN A 17 4.53 -5.43 -15.63
N GLN A 18 5.67 -5.72 -15.00
CA GLN A 18 5.88 -6.95 -14.25
C GLN A 18 5.02 -6.96 -12.98
N ARG A 19 4.38 -8.11 -12.73
CA ARG A 19 3.54 -8.30 -11.56
C ARG A 19 4.40 -8.68 -10.37
N ILE A 20 4.03 -8.17 -9.20
CA ILE A 20 4.66 -8.51 -7.94
C ILE A 20 3.74 -9.44 -7.17
N GLU A 21 4.26 -10.60 -6.77
CA GLU A 21 3.54 -11.57 -5.96
C GLU A 21 4.11 -11.58 -4.55
N THR A 22 3.23 -11.56 -3.55
CA THR A 22 3.61 -11.63 -2.15
C THR A 22 2.49 -12.28 -1.33
N SER A 23 2.81 -12.66 -0.10
CA SER A 23 1.87 -13.27 0.83
C SER A 23 2.01 -12.72 2.25
N PHE A 24 0.96 -12.92 3.04
CA PHE A 24 0.94 -12.61 4.47
C PHE A 24 0.00 -13.56 5.22
N SER A 25 0.29 -13.78 6.50
CA SER A 25 -0.56 -14.58 7.38
C SER A 25 -1.62 -13.72 8.04
N CYS A 26 -2.90 -14.07 7.87
CA CYS A 26 -3.99 -13.37 8.52
C CYS A 26 -3.86 -13.45 10.04
N ILE A 27 -3.81 -12.33 10.76
CA ILE A 27 -3.65 -12.33 12.22
C ILE A 27 -4.87 -12.87 12.98
N LYS A 28 -6.02 -13.02 12.29
CA LYS A 28 -7.26 -13.54 12.88
C LYS A 28 -7.44 -15.05 12.74
N CYS A 29 -7.13 -15.61 11.58
CA CYS A 29 -7.35 -17.04 11.29
C CYS A 29 -6.10 -17.79 10.84
N LEU A 30 -4.94 -17.12 10.83
CA LEU A 30 -3.62 -17.66 10.45
C LEU A 30 -3.52 -18.18 9.02
N LYS A 31 -4.59 -18.09 8.22
CA LYS A 31 -4.58 -18.43 6.80
C LYS A 31 -3.58 -17.54 6.06
N GLU A 32 -2.72 -18.15 5.26
CA GLU A 32 -1.88 -17.44 4.31
C GLU A 32 -2.73 -16.86 3.17
N ASN A 33 -2.53 -15.59 2.87
CA ASN A 33 -3.22 -14.88 1.80
C ASN A 33 -2.18 -14.37 0.81
N GLN A 34 -2.34 -14.76 -0.44
CA GLN A 34 -1.53 -14.26 -1.55
C GLN A 34 -2.26 -13.12 -2.23
N PHE A 35 -1.50 -12.14 -2.72
CA PHE A 35 -2.04 -11.08 -3.56
C PHE A 35 -0.98 -10.58 -4.54
N GLN A 36 -1.47 -9.88 -5.57
CA GLN A 36 -0.64 -9.32 -6.63
C GLN A 36 -0.71 -7.80 -6.63
N ILE A 37 0.45 -7.16 -6.76
CA ILE A 37 0.55 -5.75 -7.14
C ILE A 37 0.85 -5.72 -8.63
N ILE A 38 -0.12 -5.26 -9.42
CA ILE A 38 0.01 -5.05 -10.85
C ILE A 38 0.21 -3.54 -11.04
N PRO A 39 1.38 -3.09 -11.50
CA PRO A 39 1.65 -1.68 -11.70
C PRO A 39 0.57 -0.97 -12.51
N PHE A 40 0.22 0.24 -12.09
CA PHE A 40 -0.84 1.09 -12.69
C PHE A 40 -2.25 0.49 -12.71
N ARG A 41 -2.47 -0.67 -12.10
CA ARG A 41 -3.79 -1.33 -11.98
C ARG A 41 -4.17 -1.63 -10.54
N THR A 42 -3.20 -2.05 -9.75
CA THR A 42 -3.33 -2.27 -8.32
C THR A 42 -2.84 -1.02 -7.60
N GLY A 43 -3.66 -0.50 -6.69
CA GLY A 43 -3.29 0.61 -5.84
C GLY A 43 -4.07 1.87 -6.15
N PHE A 44 -4.35 2.62 -5.09
CA PHE A 44 -4.96 3.93 -5.13
C PHE A 44 -4.02 4.95 -4.47
N SER A 45 -4.17 6.23 -4.81
CA SER A 45 -3.40 7.30 -4.18
C SER A 45 -3.53 7.23 -2.66
N PHE A 46 -2.41 7.21 -1.93
CA PHE A 46 -2.42 7.27 -0.47
C PHE A 46 -3.05 8.57 0.07
N SER A 47 -3.16 9.61 -0.75
CA SER A 47 -3.80 10.88 -0.37
C SER A 47 -5.22 10.71 0.14
N SER A 48 -5.99 9.87 -0.55
CA SER A 48 -7.38 9.56 -0.22
C SER A 48 -7.55 9.05 1.22
N LEU A 49 -6.54 8.41 1.82
CA LEU A 49 -6.65 7.91 3.19
C LEU A 49 -6.55 9.02 4.22
N TYR A 50 -5.65 9.99 4.07
CA TYR A 50 -5.53 11.06 5.06
C TYR A 50 -6.44 12.26 4.77
N GLU A 51 -6.77 12.51 3.51
CA GLU A 51 -7.73 13.56 3.12
C GLU A 51 -9.14 13.23 3.62
N ASN A 52 -9.56 11.98 3.47
CA ASN A 52 -10.86 11.50 3.99
C ASN A 52 -10.81 11.09 5.47
N LYS A 53 -9.73 11.44 6.18
CA LYS A 53 -9.54 11.18 7.62
C LYS A 53 -9.67 9.71 8.01
N HIS A 54 -9.38 8.81 7.07
CA HIS A 54 -9.20 7.40 7.37
C HIS A 54 -7.91 7.22 8.19
N LEU A 55 -6.79 7.81 7.76
CA LEU A 55 -5.55 7.81 8.53
C LEU A 55 -5.20 9.21 9.01
N SER A 56 -4.90 9.35 10.30
CA SER A 56 -4.32 10.59 10.82
C SER A 56 -2.82 10.63 10.54
N GLU A 57 -2.29 11.84 10.40
CA GLU A 57 -0.85 12.07 10.28
C GLU A 57 -0.05 11.39 11.40
N TYR A 58 -0.53 11.49 12.64
CA TYR A 58 0.07 10.83 13.79
C TYR A 58 0.17 9.32 13.62
N VAL A 59 -0.87 8.66 13.08
CA VAL A 59 -0.85 7.22 12.82
C VAL A 59 0.15 6.89 11.71
N ILE A 60 0.18 7.68 10.63
CA ILE A 60 1.07 7.45 9.48
C ILE A 60 2.53 7.47 9.92
N THR A 61 2.93 8.50 10.67
CA THR A 61 4.33 8.66 11.11
C THR A 61 4.69 7.73 12.25
N LYS A 62 3.86 7.61 13.29
CA LYS A 62 4.16 6.78 14.47
C LYS A 62 4.22 5.28 14.15
N LYS A 63 3.45 4.82 13.16
CA LYS A 63 3.43 3.41 12.72
C LYS A 63 4.36 3.15 11.55
N GLU A 64 5.19 4.13 11.17
CA GLU A 64 6.16 4.03 10.07
C GLU A 64 5.48 3.53 8.79
N ILE A 65 4.28 4.05 8.50
CA ILE A 65 3.51 3.68 7.29
C ILE A 65 4.15 4.33 6.07
N ALA A 66 4.49 5.61 6.19
CA ALA A 66 5.16 6.40 5.17
C ALA A 66 5.83 7.60 5.82
N ASP A 67 6.91 8.09 5.20
CA ASP A 67 7.64 9.25 5.67
C ASP A 67 7.05 10.52 5.09
N ARG A 68 7.09 11.62 5.84
CA ARG A 68 6.72 12.93 5.30
C ARG A 68 7.72 13.31 4.21
N ALA A 69 7.20 13.76 3.05
CA ALA A 69 8.04 14.28 1.99
C ALA A 69 8.82 15.50 2.46
N SER A 70 10.10 15.58 2.08
CA SER A 70 10.84 16.83 2.18
C SER A 70 10.35 17.82 1.12
N LYS A 71 10.68 19.11 1.26
CA LYS A 71 10.32 20.13 0.26
C LYS A 71 10.77 19.78 -1.16
N LEU A 72 11.87 19.04 -1.30
CA LEU A 72 12.40 18.61 -2.60
C LEU A 72 11.47 17.61 -3.31
N TYR A 73 10.75 16.79 -2.54
CA TYR A 73 9.92 15.69 -3.04
C TYR A 73 8.41 15.93 -2.87
N ASP A 74 7.99 17.15 -2.52
CA ASP A 74 6.58 17.46 -2.25
C ASP A 74 5.67 17.23 -3.48
N HIS A 75 6.22 17.39 -4.68
CA HIS A 75 5.54 17.09 -5.95
C HIS A 75 5.18 15.60 -6.13
N LEU A 76 5.80 14.69 -5.37
CA LEU A 76 5.48 13.26 -5.36
C LEU A 76 4.36 12.90 -4.38
N GLY A 77 3.93 13.85 -3.56
CA GLY A 77 2.89 13.71 -2.55
C GLY A 77 3.38 13.94 -1.12
N LYS A 78 2.44 14.20 -0.19
CA LYS A 78 2.75 14.55 1.21
C LYS A 78 3.50 13.46 1.99
N TYR A 79 3.25 12.20 1.66
CA TYR A 79 3.92 11.06 2.28
C TYR A 79 4.47 10.11 1.23
N LEU A 80 5.69 9.64 1.44
CA LEU A 80 6.46 8.81 0.51
C LEU A 80 6.89 7.53 1.21
N VAL A 81 6.99 6.46 0.42
CA VAL A 81 7.65 5.22 0.83
C VAL A 81 8.87 5.05 -0.05
N ASP A 82 10.05 4.93 0.57
CA ASP A 82 11.33 4.84 -0.16
C ASP A 82 11.55 5.98 -1.17
N SER A 83 11.18 7.20 -0.78
CA SER A 83 11.26 8.42 -1.62
C SER A 83 10.48 8.35 -2.94
N LEU A 84 9.49 7.47 -3.04
CA LEU A 84 8.61 7.31 -4.20
C LEU A 84 7.14 7.57 -3.80
N PRO A 85 6.26 7.91 -4.77
CA PRO A 85 4.83 8.10 -4.52
C PRO A 85 4.20 6.92 -3.77
N THR A 86 3.44 7.22 -2.72
CA THR A 86 2.79 6.19 -1.90
C THR A 86 1.43 5.81 -2.46
N LEU A 87 1.19 4.51 -2.57
CA LEU A 87 -0.04 3.88 -2.98
C LEU A 87 -0.56 2.96 -1.86
N TYR A 88 -1.85 2.67 -1.91
CA TYR A 88 -2.43 1.66 -1.02
C TYR A 88 -3.38 0.72 -1.76
N TYR A 89 -3.49 -0.49 -1.23
CA TYR A 89 -4.45 -1.48 -1.69
C TYR A 89 -5.17 -2.12 -0.50
N VAL A 90 -6.51 -2.19 -0.57
CA VAL A 90 -7.32 -2.87 0.43
C VAL A 90 -7.77 -4.21 -0.13
N HIS A 91 -7.55 -5.25 0.66
CA HIS A 91 -7.91 -6.63 0.33
C HIS A 91 -8.43 -7.33 1.58
N SER A 92 -9.15 -8.43 1.38
CA SER A 92 -9.74 -9.19 2.47
C SER A 92 -9.10 -10.57 2.55
N CYS A 93 -8.95 -11.09 3.77
CA CYS A 93 -8.57 -12.48 3.96
C CYS A 93 -9.56 -13.39 3.23
N THR A 94 -9.06 -14.36 2.48
CA THR A 94 -9.88 -15.29 1.69
C THR A 94 -10.82 -16.11 2.58
N GLU A 95 -10.36 -16.46 3.78
CA GLU A 95 -11.07 -17.27 4.77
C GLU A 95 -12.05 -16.43 5.63
N CYS A 96 -11.52 -15.58 6.51
CA CYS A 96 -12.33 -14.90 7.54
C CYS A 96 -12.83 -13.50 7.14
N LYS A 97 -12.55 -13.06 5.91
CA LYS A 97 -12.94 -11.76 5.33
C LYS A 97 -12.43 -10.52 6.08
N GLU A 98 -11.51 -10.68 7.02
CA GLU A 98 -10.86 -9.57 7.70
C GLU A 98 -10.13 -8.69 6.67
N LYS A 99 -10.30 -7.36 6.75
CA LYS A 99 -9.73 -6.41 5.79
C LYS A 99 -8.31 -6.03 6.19
N TYR A 100 -7.46 -5.87 5.17
CA TYR A 100 -6.07 -5.48 5.30
C TYR A 100 -5.77 -4.33 4.34
N LEU A 101 -4.96 -3.40 4.82
CA LEU A 101 -4.42 -2.28 4.08
C LEU A 101 -2.95 -2.57 3.80
N THR A 102 -2.61 -2.79 2.55
CA THR A 102 -1.23 -2.82 2.07
C THR A 102 -0.84 -1.42 1.64
N VAL A 103 0.27 -0.89 2.15
CA VAL A 103 0.84 0.40 1.71
C VAL A 103 2.19 0.13 1.06
N PHE A 104 2.39 0.69 -0.12
CA PHE A 104 3.58 0.48 -0.93
C PHE A 104 3.90 1.69 -1.78
N SER A 105 5.13 1.78 -2.27
CA SER A 105 5.49 2.66 -3.39
C SER A 105 5.85 1.87 -4.62
N PHE A 106 5.68 2.49 -5.78
CA PHE A 106 6.11 1.95 -7.06
C PHE A 106 6.65 3.09 -7.93
N GLY A 107 7.81 2.90 -8.53
CA GLY A 107 8.37 3.89 -9.43
C GLY A 107 9.76 3.49 -9.93
N GLU A 108 10.28 4.27 -10.86
CA GLU A 108 11.62 4.10 -11.38
C GLU A 108 12.66 4.58 -10.35
N LYS A 109 13.72 3.79 -10.17
CA LYS A 109 14.83 4.11 -9.27
C LYS A 109 16.15 3.82 -9.97
N GLY A 110 16.67 4.82 -10.68
CA GLY A 110 17.89 4.73 -11.49
C GLY A 110 17.61 4.26 -12.92
N MET A 111 18.66 3.95 -13.69
CA MET A 111 18.60 3.58 -15.12
C MET A 111 17.65 2.39 -15.39
N ASP A 112 16.42 2.66 -15.81
CA ASP A 112 15.41 1.69 -16.28
C ASP A 112 15.05 0.58 -15.28
N LYS A 113 15.33 0.78 -13.99
CA LYS A 113 14.98 -0.18 -12.93
C LYS A 113 13.77 0.31 -12.18
N TRP A 114 12.72 -0.50 -12.20
CA TRP A 114 11.51 -0.24 -11.45
C TRP A 114 11.62 -0.88 -10.08
N LYS A 115 11.24 -0.15 -9.04
CA LYS A 115 11.22 -0.65 -7.67
C LYS A 115 9.81 -0.57 -7.11
N CYS A 116 9.41 -1.63 -6.43
CA CYS A 116 8.28 -1.60 -5.52
C CYS A 116 8.76 -1.88 -4.10
N THR A 117 8.31 -1.06 -3.16
CA THR A 117 8.60 -1.21 -1.75
C THR A 117 7.30 -1.27 -0.97
N ILE A 118 6.99 -2.40 -0.36
CA ILE A 118 5.86 -2.57 0.55
C ILE A 118 6.30 -2.14 1.95
N SER A 119 5.77 -1.02 2.42
CA SER A 119 6.05 -0.50 3.77
C SER A 119 5.45 -1.42 4.86
N GLY A 120 4.27 -1.96 4.57
CA GLY A 120 3.64 -2.91 5.47
C GLY A 120 2.23 -3.31 5.03
N ILE A 121 1.69 -4.25 5.79
CA ILE A 121 0.29 -4.64 5.75
C ILE A 121 -0.27 -4.43 7.15
N TRP A 122 -1.40 -3.73 7.25
CA TRP A 122 -2.08 -3.49 8.51
C TRP A 122 -3.50 -4.01 8.46
N ARG A 123 -3.95 -4.62 9.56
CA ARG A 123 -5.37 -4.90 9.74
C ARG A 123 -6.16 -3.58 9.67
N PHE A 124 -7.11 -3.53 8.76
CA PHE A 124 -7.89 -2.34 8.43
C PHE A 124 -9.30 -2.45 9.00
N GLN A 125 -9.43 -2.15 10.30
CA GLN A 125 -10.73 -2.10 10.96
C GLN A 125 -11.40 -0.76 10.71
N ASN A 126 -12.57 -0.80 10.05
CA ASN A 126 -13.59 0.25 9.98
C ASN A 126 -13.08 1.69 10.12
N LEU A 127 -12.51 2.20 9.04
CA LEU A 127 -12.58 3.62 8.75
C LEU A 127 -13.90 3.81 7.99
N LYS A 128 -14.70 4.79 8.41
CA LYS A 128 -16.12 4.95 8.02
C LYS A 128 -16.36 4.53 6.56
N ASN A 129 -17.34 3.64 6.42
CA ASN A 129 -17.70 2.92 5.21
C ASN A 129 -18.15 3.90 4.12
N ASP A 130 -17.23 4.41 3.30
CA ASP A 130 -17.60 5.00 2.02
C ASP A 130 -17.57 3.89 0.98
N SER A 131 -18.62 3.10 1.01
CA SER A 131 -19.03 2.22 -0.08
C SER A 131 -19.34 3.06 -1.31
N ASN A 132 -18.31 3.46 -2.07
CA ASN A 132 -18.37 3.73 -3.51
C ASN A 132 -16.98 4.09 -4.06
N GLN A 133 -16.19 3.07 -4.40
CA GLN A 133 -15.20 3.21 -5.46
C GLN A 133 -15.57 2.20 -6.55
N ASN A 134 -16.59 2.58 -7.30
CA ASN A 134 -16.93 2.00 -8.58
C ASN A 134 -15.78 2.35 -9.55
N PRO A 135 -15.07 1.38 -10.15
CA PRO A 135 -14.08 1.71 -11.17
C PRO A 135 -14.83 2.31 -12.35
N ARG A 136 -14.62 3.61 -12.60
CA ARG A 136 -15.13 4.28 -13.79
C ARG A 136 -14.61 3.54 -15.03
N LYS A 137 -15.49 2.76 -15.66
CA LYS A 137 -15.63 2.66 -17.12
C LYS A 137 -16.74 3.64 -17.52
N PRO A 138 -16.77 4.21 -18.75
CA PRO A 138 -16.09 3.78 -19.97
C PRO A 138 -14.84 4.59 -20.32
#